data_AF-A0A1Y5GK68-F1
#
_entry.id   AF-A0A1Y5GK68-F1
#
_cell.length_a   1.000
_cell.length_b   1.000
_cell.length_c   1.000
_cell.angle_alpha   90.00
_cell.angle_beta   90.00
_cell.angle_gamma   90.00
#
_symmetry.space_group_name_H-M   'P 1'
#
loop_
_entity.id
_entity.type
_entity.pdbx_description
1 polymer ?
#
loop_
_entity_poly.entity_id
_entity_poly.type
_entity_poly.pdbx_seq_one_letter_code
_entity_poly.pdbx_strand_id
1 'polypeptide(L)'
;MKTSNTSVMLCFIFFISTLSISCSTHSSPNQEPIYAVKLQHNTIKFWVKSSGCTKPDDFDLTTEDSGQYYTVGLVRNKKDHCRRMPTMIAISYPLQQGDSKPMYLSNPLKHWPR
;
A
#
# COMPACT_ATOMS: atom_id res chain seq x y z
N MET A 1 15.95 -16.92 58.74
CA MET A 1 16.24 -16.21 57.47
C MET A 1 14.91 -15.78 56.86
N LYS A 2 14.57 -14.48 56.93
CA LYS A 2 13.41 -13.90 56.26
C LYS A 2 13.84 -13.46 54.87
N THR A 3 13.44 -14.19 53.84
CA THR A 3 13.65 -13.76 52.44
C THR A 3 12.69 -12.62 52.14
N SER A 4 13.26 -11.52 51.66
CA SER A 4 12.59 -10.25 51.42
C SER A 4 11.71 -10.31 50.17
N ASN A 5 10.39 -10.15 50.35
CA ASN A 5 9.38 -10.12 49.28
C ASN A 5 9.55 -8.97 48.28
N THR A 6 10.46 -8.02 48.55
CA THR A 6 10.75 -6.88 47.67
C THR A 6 11.50 -7.27 46.40
N SER A 7 12.27 -8.35 46.41
CA SER A 7 13.06 -8.78 45.24
C SER A 7 12.19 -9.46 44.16
N VAL A 8 11.15 -10.20 44.57
CA VAL A 8 10.23 -10.90 43.63
C VAL A 8 9.37 -9.90 42.85
N MET A 9 9.02 -8.77 43.47
CA MET A 9 8.14 -7.76 42.89
C MET A 9 8.83 -6.91 41.80
N LEU A 10 10.15 -6.72 41.90
CA LEU A 10 10.95 -5.94 40.95
C LEU A 10 11.24 -6.69 39.64
N CYS A 11 11.34 -8.02 39.67
CA CYS A 11 11.52 -8.83 38.46
C CYS A 11 10.26 -8.89 37.58
N PHE A 12 9.07 -8.80 38.17
CA PHE A 12 7.81 -8.80 37.42
C PHE A 12 7.58 -7.54 36.60
N ILE A 13 8.11 -6.39 37.06
CA ILE A 13 7.92 -5.09 36.39
C ILE A 13 8.84 -4.94 35.17
N PHE A 14 10.01 -5.59 35.16
CA PHE A 14 10.94 -5.56 34.02
C PHE A 14 10.52 -6.45 32.83
N PHE A 15 9.56 -7.36 33.01
CA PHE A 15 9.12 -8.28 31.96
C PHE A 15 8.03 -7.71 31.04
N ILE A 16 7.37 -6.60 31.44
CA ILE A 16 6.17 -6.09 30.76
C ILE A 16 6.50 -4.97 29.75
N SER A 17 7.71 -4.42 29.75
CA SER A 17 8.06 -3.20 29.00
C SER A 17 8.34 -3.37 27.50
N THR A 18 8.12 -4.54 26.90
CA THR A 18 8.45 -4.78 25.47
C THR A 18 7.31 -5.31 24.61
N LEU A 19 6.05 -5.04 24.97
CA LEU A 19 4.94 -5.23 24.02
C LEU A 19 4.92 -4.10 22.98
N SER A 20 5.89 -4.10 22.07
CA SER A 20 5.80 -3.34 20.82
C SER A 20 4.79 -4.04 19.91
N ILE A 21 3.55 -3.55 19.91
CA ILE A 21 2.52 -3.95 18.95
C ILE A 21 3.02 -3.52 17.56
N SER A 22 3.56 -4.48 16.83
CA SER A 22 3.92 -4.29 15.43
C SER A 22 2.62 -4.25 14.64
N CYS A 23 2.18 -3.06 14.23
CA CYS A 23 1.08 -2.93 13.27
C CYS A 23 1.62 -3.38 11.90
N SER A 24 1.42 -4.66 11.57
CA SER A 24 1.68 -5.19 10.24
C SER A 24 0.63 -4.61 9.30
N THR A 25 0.97 -3.50 8.66
CA THR A 25 0.24 -3.04 7.47
C THR A 25 0.39 -4.14 6.43
N HIS A 26 -0.75 -4.74 6.04
CA HIS A 26 -0.81 -5.84 5.09
C HIS A 26 -0.58 -5.29 3.68
N SER A 27 0.61 -4.73 3.40
CA SER A 27 0.96 -4.32 2.04
C SER A 27 1.19 -5.58 1.23
N SER A 28 0.35 -5.83 0.24
CA SER A 28 0.62 -6.94 -0.69
C SER A 28 2.01 -6.68 -1.31
N PRO A 29 2.90 -7.68 -1.38
CA PRO A 29 4.29 -7.47 -1.80
C PRO A 29 4.42 -6.89 -3.22
N ASN A 30 3.33 -6.90 -3.99
CA ASN A 30 3.25 -6.47 -5.37
C ASN A 30 2.47 -5.15 -5.57
N GLN A 31 2.05 -4.47 -4.50
CA GLN A 31 1.42 -3.15 -4.62
C GLN A 31 2.41 -2.16 -5.25
N GLU A 32 2.01 -1.59 -6.39
CA GLU A 32 2.84 -0.63 -7.11
C GLU A 32 2.88 0.71 -6.35
N PRO A 33 4.06 1.31 -6.14
CA PRO A 33 4.15 2.67 -5.64
C PRO A 33 3.61 3.68 -6.65
N ILE A 34 2.69 4.54 -6.21
CA ILE A 34 2.00 5.50 -7.05
C ILE A 34 2.56 6.90 -6.80
N TYR A 35 2.82 7.63 -7.89
CA TYR A 35 3.38 8.98 -7.83
C TYR A 35 2.31 10.07 -7.97
N ALA A 36 1.21 9.76 -8.65
CA ALA A 36 0.03 10.60 -8.71
C ALA A 36 -1.19 9.75 -9.06
N VAL A 37 -2.37 10.22 -8.65
CA VAL A 37 -3.65 9.63 -9.03
C VAL A 37 -4.59 10.74 -9.46
N LYS A 38 -5.38 10.50 -10.51
CA LYS A 38 -6.40 11.44 -10.98
C LYS A 38 -7.66 10.68 -11.35
N LEU A 39 -8.79 11.20 -10.89
CA LEU A 39 -10.12 10.75 -11.30
C LEU A 39 -10.63 11.71 -12.38
N GLN A 40 -11.08 11.18 -13.52
CA GLN A 40 -11.65 11.97 -14.60
C GLN A 40 -12.72 11.16 -15.35
N HIS A 41 -13.96 11.67 -15.40
CA HIS A 41 -15.08 11.11 -16.16
C HIS A 41 -15.13 9.58 -16.09
N ASN A 42 -15.22 9.05 -14.87
CA ASN A 42 -15.36 7.61 -14.65
C ASN A 42 -14.12 6.76 -15.03
N THR A 43 -12.96 7.40 -15.18
CA THR A 43 -11.66 6.76 -15.37
C THR A 43 -10.75 7.16 -14.23
N ILE A 44 -10.05 6.19 -13.63
CA ILE A 44 -8.95 6.44 -12.71
C ILE A 44 -7.63 6.33 -13.47
N LYS A 45 -6.76 7.31 -13.27
CA LYS A 45 -5.41 7.35 -13.83
C LYS A 45 -4.38 7.27 -12.73
N PHE A 46 -3.44 6.36 -12.85
CA PHE A 46 -2.33 6.16 -11.93
C PHE A 46 -1.02 6.47 -12.64
N TRP A 47 -0.19 7.29 -12.00
CA TRP A 47 1.15 7.58 -12.48
C TRP A 47 2.15 6.69 -11.75
N VAL A 48 2.88 5.89 -12.53
CA VAL A 48 3.82 4.88 -12.04
C VAL A 48 5.18 5.10 -12.69
N LYS A 49 6.23 4.56 -12.05
CA LYS A 49 7.59 4.60 -12.61
C LYS A 49 7.74 3.49 -13.64
N SER A 50 8.27 3.82 -14.81
CA SER A 50 8.70 2.83 -15.82
C SER A 50 10.16 3.08 -16.20
N SER A 51 10.87 1.99 -16.48
CA SER A 51 12.21 2.00 -17.06
C SER A 51 12.20 1.51 -18.52
N GLY A 52 11.06 1.65 -19.20
CA GLY A 52 10.93 1.59 -20.66
C GLY A 52 10.08 0.44 -21.22
N CYS A 53 9.72 -0.56 -20.43
CA CYS A 53 9.01 -1.75 -20.93
C CYS A 53 7.69 -2.04 -20.21
N THR A 54 7.26 -1.13 -19.34
CA THR A 54 5.98 -1.24 -18.67
C THR A 54 4.82 -1.12 -19.66
N LYS A 55 3.88 -2.06 -19.59
CA LYS A 55 2.62 -2.08 -20.34
C LYS A 55 1.41 -2.02 -19.40
N PRO A 56 0.23 -1.60 -19.87
CA PRO A 56 -0.99 -1.66 -19.07
C PRO A 56 -1.29 -3.07 -18.55
N ASP A 57 -1.07 -4.10 -19.38
CA ASP A 57 -1.31 -5.51 -19.03
C ASP A 57 -0.32 -6.06 -17.98
N ASP A 58 0.73 -5.30 -17.62
CA ASP A 58 1.63 -5.66 -16.53
C ASP A 58 1.03 -5.37 -15.15
N PHE A 59 -0.17 -4.78 -15.11
CA PHE A 59 -0.86 -4.38 -13.89
C PHE A 59 -2.30 -4.88 -13.81
N ASP A 60 -2.71 -5.18 -12.59
CA ASP A 60 -4.10 -5.47 -12.25
C ASP A 60 -4.63 -4.42 -11.27
N LEU A 61 -5.92 -4.10 -11.43
CA LEU A 61 -6.67 -3.30 -10.49
C LEU A 61 -7.40 -4.23 -9.53
N THR A 62 -7.01 -4.23 -8.26
CA THR A 62 -7.73 -4.91 -7.19
C THR A 62 -8.80 -3.98 -6.63
N THR A 63 -10.03 -4.49 -6.48
CA THR A 63 -11.13 -3.76 -5.84
C THR A 63 -11.74 -4.64 -4.77
N GLU A 64 -11.75 -4.16 -3.54
CA GLU A 64 -12.33 -4.86 -2.39
C GLU A 64 -13.52 -4.05 -1.85
N ASP A 65 -14.69 -4.68 -1.74
CA ASP A 65 -15.88 -4.07 -1.13
C ASP A 65 -15.93 -4.40 0.37
N SER A 66 -15.80 -3.38 1.21
CA SER A 66 -15.93 -3.50 2.67
C SER A 66 -17.37 -3.26 3.14
N GLY A 67 -18.34 -3.14 2.24
CA GLY A 67 -19.74 -2.80 2.49
C GLY A 67 -19.98 -1.28 2.57
N GLN A 68 -19.13 -0.54 3.28
CA GLN A 68 -19.24 0.92 3.43
C GLN A 68 -18.42 1.72 2.40
N TYR A 69 -17.31 1.15 1.94
CA TYR A 69 -16.38 1.78 1.03
C TYR A 69 -15.73 0.73 0.14
N TYR A 70 -15.21 1.19 -1.01
CA TYR A 70 -14.36 0.38 -1.86
C TYR A 70 -12.90 0.71 -1.60
N THR A 71 -12.07 -0.31 -1.53
CA THR A 71 -10.61 -0.15 -1.53
C THR A 71 -10.10 -0.53 -2.90
N VAL A 72 -9.41 0.40 -3.56
CA VAL A 72 -8.73 0.12 -4.82
C VAL A 72 -7.22 -0.02 -4.61
N GLY A 73 -6.64 -0.95 -5.35
CA GLY A 73 -5.21 -1.22 -5.35
C GLY A 73 -4.70 -1.44 -6.78
N LEU A 74 -3.51 -0.94 -7.08
CA LEU A 74 -2.79 -1.23 -8.31
C LEU A 74 -1.67 -2.22 -8.01
N VAL A 75 -1.74 -3.41 -8.59
CA VAL A 75 -0.74 -4.45 -8.40
C VAL A 75 0.07 -4.58 -9.69
N ARG A 76 1.40 -4.59 -9.58
CA ARG A 76 2.27 -4.88 -10.73
C ARG A 76 2.59 -6.37 -10.76
N ASN A 77 2.08 -7.06 -11.75
CA ASN A 77 2.33 -8.48 -11.97
C ASN A 77 3.67 -8.75 -12.63
N LYS A 78 4.10 -7.84 -13.51
CA LYS A 78 5.36 -7.96 -14.25
C LYS A 78 6.28 -6.78 -13.99
N LYS A 79 7.45 -7.09 -13.45
CA LYS A 79 8.48 -6.08 -13.15
C LYS A 79 9.08 -5.51 -14.43
N ASP A 80 9.30 -4.20 -14.45
CA ASP A 80 10.02 -3.53 -15.52
C ASP A 80 11.53 -3.76 -15.36
N HIS A 81 12.11 -4.54 -16.26
CA HIS A 81 13.54 -4.87 -16.27
C HIS A 81 14.35 -4.07 -17.28
N CYS A 82 13.71 -3.13 -17.98
CA CYS A 82 14.40 -2.34 -18.98
C CYS A 82 15.30 -1.29 -18.35
N ARG A 83 16.31 -0.88 -19.10
CA ARG A 83 17.40 0.01 -18.64
C ARG A 83 17.27 1.43 -19.17
N ARG A 84 16.06 1.83 -19.61
CA ARG A 84 15.81 3.22 -19.99
C ARG A 84 15.84 4.08 -18.72
N MET A 85 16.22 5.35 -18.88
CA MET A 85 16.08 6.35 -17.84
C MET A 85 14.63 6.34 -17.30
N PRO A 86 14.43 6.29 -15.97
CA PRO A 86 13.09 6.18 -15.43
C PRO A 86 12.21 7.36 -15.80
N THR A 87 11.02 7.06 -16.28
CA THR A 87 10.00 8.04 -16.64
C THR A 87 8.68 7.72 -15.95
N MET A 88 7.90 8.75 -15.71
CA MET A 88 6.55 8.60 -15.19
C MET A 88 5.58 8.34 -16.34
N ILE A 89 4.80 7.28 -16.25
CA ILE A 89 3.77 6.93 -17.24
C ILE A 89 2.42 6.81 -16.56
N ALA A 90 1.34 7.02 -17.31
CA ALA A 90 -0.03 6.94 -16.80
C ALA A 90 -0.70 5.62 -17.24
N ILE A 91 -1.20 4.85 -16.29
CA ILE A 91 -2.07 3.68 -16.52
C ILE A 91 -3.50 4.07 -16.17
N SER A 92 -4.45 3.73 -17.04
CA SER A 92 -5.85 4.16 -16.90
C SER A 92 -6.76 2.94 -16.78
N TYR A 93 -7.71 2.99 -15.85
CA TYR A 93 -8.75 1.97 -15.71
C TYR A 93 -10.14 2.62 -15.72
N PRO A 94 -11.11 2.02 -16.44
CA PRO A 94 -12.50 2.42 -16.32
C PRO A 94 -12.99 2.03 -14.92
N LEU A 95 -13.69 2.95 -14.26
CA LEU A 95 -14.43 2.66 -13.04
C LEU A 95 -15.84 2.25 -13.44
N GLN A 96 -16.39 1.21 -12.84
CA GLN A 96 -17.81 0.88 -13.03
C GLN A 96 -18.61 1.83 -12.14
N GLN A 97 -19.37 2.74 -12.76
CA GLN A 97 -20.21 3.69 -12.05
C GLN A 97 -21.44 2.93 -11.55
N GLY A 98 -21.43 2.51 -10.29
CA GLY A 98 -22.52 1.71 -9.73
C GLY A 98 -22.96 2.15 -8.35
N ASP A 99 -22.03 2.63 -7.53
CA ASP A 99 -22.28 2.82 -6.11
C ASP A 99 -21.72 4.16 -5.62
N SER A 100 -22.53 4.90 -4.87
CA SER A 100 -22.17 6.19 -4.27
C SER A 100 -21.23 6.05 -3.05
N LYS A 101 -20.55 4.91 -2.90
CA LYS A 101 -19.65 4.67 -1.78
C LYS A 101 -18.30 5.37 -2.02
N PRO A 102 -17.64 5.87 -0.96
CA PRO A 102 -16.30 6.40 -1.09
C PRO A 102 -15.31 5.32 -1.53
N MET A 103 -14.29 5.74 -2.27
CA MET A 103 -13.17 4.90 -2.71
C MET A 103 -11.88 5.33 -2.01
N TYR A 104 -11.17 4.36 -1.43
CA TYR A 104 -9.86 4.57 -0.82
C TYR A 104 -8.76 3.90 -1.63
N LEU A 105 -7.60 4.55 -1.72
CA LEU A 105 -6.42 4.00 -2.37
C LEU A 105 -5.55 3.29 -1.34
N SER A 106 -5.24 2.02 -1.59
CA SER A 106 -4.40 1.19 -0.70
C SER A 106 -2.91 1.24 -1.00
N ASN A 107 -2.53 1.71 -2.19
CA ASN A 107 -1.13 1.74 -2.62
C ASN A 107 -0.29 2.77 -1.85
N PRO A 108 1.01 2.51 -1.67
CA PRO A 108 1.93 3.50 -1.14
C PRO A 108 2.10 4.67 -2.12
N LEU A 109 1.89 5.88 -1.62
CA LEU A 109 2.16 7.11 -2.36
C LEU A 109 3.63 7.51 -2.21
N LYS A 110 4.28 7.86 -3.33
CA LYS A 110 5.67 8.33 -3.34
C LYS A 110 5.77 9.67 -4.08
N HIS A 111 6.63 10.54 -3.57
CA HIS A 111 6.99 11.74 -4.33
C HIS A 111 7.89 11.34 -5.51
N TRP A 112 7.77 12.04 -6.64
CA TRP A 112 8.70 11.85 -7.75
C TRP A 112 10.04 12.52 -7.42
N PRO A 113 11.17 11.78 -7.46
CA PRO A 113 12.47 12.39 -7.25
C PRO A 113 12.77 13.35 -8.40
N ARG A 114 13.08 14.61 -8.06
CA ARG A 114 13.54 15.62 -9.02
C ARG A 114 14.94 15.33 -9.50
#